data_AF-A0A117I2H7-F1
#
_entry.id   AF-A0A117I2H7-F1
#
_cell.length_a   1.000
_cell.length_b   1.000
_cell.length_c   1.000
_cell.angle_alpha   90.00
_cell.angle_beta   90.00
_cell.angle_gamma   90.00
#
_symmetry.space_group_name_H-M   'P 1'
#
loop_
_entity.id
_entity.type
_entity.pdbx_description
1 polymer ?
#
loop_
_entity_poly.entity_id
_entity_poly.type
_entity_poly.pdbx_seq_one_letter_code
_entity_poly.pdbx_strand_id
1 'polypeptide(L)'
;MLNLSVSPWLAAIPLGIGAGGLFPIALMLPIDETSNAQEASSWSAMTQSGGYILGALGPLAIGWLHDLTGSFVQAFYGLAIIIVLQIIVQFAIGNKKKLKVVDHEQEFKGM
;
A
#
# COMPACT_ATOMS: atom_id res chain seq x y z
N MET A 1 27.03 16.42 -1.08
CA MET A 1 26.77 16.92 0.29
C MET A 1 25.35 17.47 0.34
N LEU A 2 24.38 16.68 0.80
CA LEU A 2 23.06 17.19 1.20
C LEU A 2 23.07 17.22 2.73
N ASN A 3 23.62 18.29 3.30
CA ASN A 3 23.51 18.57 4.73
C ASN A 3 22.16 19.28 4.95
N LEU A 4 21.08 18.50 4.90
CA LEU A 4 19.81 18.94 5.45
C LEU A 4 19.87 18.56 6.93
N SER A 5 20.22 19.52 7.79
CA SER A 5 20.04 19.46 9.25
C SER A 5 18.54 19.47 9.60
N VAL A 6 17.75 18.68 8.88
CA VAL A 6 16.33 18.51 9.08
C VAL A 6 16.20 17.47 10.18
N SER A 7 15.70 17.93 11.31
CA SER A 7 15.36 17.09 12.45
C SER A 7 14.60 15.84 11.97
N PRO A 8 15.02 14.61 12.30
CA PRO A 8 14.38 13.37 11.84
C PRO A 8 12.87 13.34 12.09
N TRP A 9 12.41 14.06 13.11
CA TRP A 9 11.02 14.28 13.46
C TRP A 9 10.18 14.85 12.30
N LEU A 10 10.75 15.74 11.48
CA LEU A 10 10.05 16.33 10.34
C LEU A 10 9.73 15.29 9.25
N ALA A 11 10.56 14.27 9.09
CA ALA A 11 10.28 13.15 8.18
C ALA A 11 9.43 12.08 8.85
N ALA A 12 9.63 11.83 10.15
CA ALA A 12 8.90 10.81 10.89
C ALA A 12 7.39 11.09 10.99
N ILE A 13 6.98 12.35 11.16
CA ILE A 13 5.56 12.73 11.26
C ILE A 13 4.77 12.34 9.99
N PRO A 14 5.13 12.81 8.77
CA PRO A 14 4.39 12.45 7.56
C PRO A 14 4.48 10.95 7.24
N LEU A 15 5.63 10.31 7.51
CA LEU A 15 5.75 8.85 7.36
C LEU A 15 4.82 8.10 8.32
N GLY A 16 4.70 8.56 9.57
CA GLY A 16 3.79 7.97 10.56
C GLY A 16 2.33 8.13 10.17
N ILE A 17 1.93 9.30 9.66
CA ILE A 17 0.57 9.53 9.16
C ILE A 17 0.29 8.64 7.95
N GLY A 18 1.21 8.59 6.98
CA GLY A 18 1.06 7.75 5.79
C GLY A 18 0.99 6.27 6.12
N ALA A 19 1.98 5.74 6.84
CA ALA A 19 2.03 4.33 7.20
C ALA A 19 0.85 3.92 8.12
N GLY A 20 0.52 4.78 9.10
CA GLY A 20 -0.58 4.55 10.03
C GLY A 20 -1.96 4.61 9.37
N GLY A 21 -2.15 5.44 8.35
CA GLY A 21 -3.40 5.51 7.59
C GLY A 21 -3.53 4.40 6.53
N LEU A 22 -2.44 4.08 5.82
CA LEU A 22 -2.46 3.08 4.75
C LEU A 22 -2.70 1.65 5.27
N PHE A 23 -2.19 1.32 6.46
CA PHE A 23 -2.34 -0.03 7.03
C PHE A 23 -3.82 -0.45 7.24
N PRO A 24 -4.66 0.30 7.98
CA PRO A 24 -6.06 -0.06 8.15
C PRO A 24 -6.85 -0.02 6.82
N ILE A 25 -6.52 0.91 5.91
CA ILE A 25 -7.12 0.93 4.57
C ILE A 25 -6.81 -0.38 3.83
N ALA A 26 -5.56 -0.85 3.90
CA ALA A 26 -5.16 -2.11 3.28
C ALA A 26 -5.88 -3.33 3.88
N LEU A 27 -6.21 -3.31 5.17
CA LEU A 27 -7.02 -4.36 5.81
C LEU A 27 -8.52 -4.26 5.45
N MET A 28 -9.02 -3.07 5.12
CA MET A 28 -10.42 -2.86 4.73
C MET A 28 -10.68 -3.30 3.28
N LEU A 29 -9.72 -3.10 2.37
CA LEU A 29 -9.89 -3.39 0.94
C LEU A 29 -10.38 -4.83 0.63
N PRO A 30 -9.83 -5.91 1.24
CA PRO A 30 -10.34 -7.26 1.05
C PRO A 30 -11.77 -7.45 1.55
N ILE A 31 -12.18 -6.72 2.58
CA ILE A 31 -13.54 -6.78 3.13
C ILE A 31 -14.52 -6.13 2.14
N ASP A 32 -14.13 -4.99 1.57
CA ASP A 32 -14.96 -4.27 0.58
C ASP A 32 -15.11 -5.04 -0.74
N GLU A 33 -14.12 -5.84 -1.14
CA GLU A 33 -14.12 -6.56 -2.42
C GLU A 33 -14.78 -7.95 -2.35
N THR A 34 -14.87 -8.57 -1.18
CA THR A 34 -15.33 -9.96 -1.02
C THR A 34 -16.72 -10.06 -0.41
N SER A 35 -17.40 -11.20 -0.59
CA SER A 35 -18.80 -11.37 -0.13
C SER A 35 -18.94 -12.13 1.19
N ASN A 36 -17.85 -12.71 1.72
CA ASN A 36 -17.87 -13.49 2.94
C ASN A 36 -16.52 -13.40 3.69
N ALA A 37 -16.55 -13.68 5.00
CA ALA A 37 -15.39 -13.53 5.88
C ALA A 37 -14.19 -14.45 5.51
N GLN A 38 -14.46 -15.65 5.00
CA GLN A 38 -13.40 -16.60 4.64
C GLN A 38 -12.59 -16.10 3.42
N GLU A 39 -13.29 -15.54 2.44
CA GLU A 39 -12.67 -14.96 1.24
C GLU A 39 -11.88 -13.69 1.60
N ALA A 40 -12.45 -12.78 2.41
CA ALA A 40 -11.76 -11.59 2.91
C ALA A 40 -10.44 -11.95 3.62
N SER A 41 -10.47 -12.98 4.46
CA SER A 41 -9.29 -13.47 5.18
C SER A 41 -8.23 -14.03 4.22
N SER A 42 -8.65 -14.80 3.21
CA SER A 42 -7.74 -15.39 2.23
C SER A 42 -7.06 -14.32 1.35
N TRP A 43 -7.81 -13.31 0.89
CA TRP A 43 -7.27 -12.16 0.16
C TRP A 43 -6.31 -11.35 1.03
N SER A 44 -6.66 -11.10 2.30
CA SER A 44 -5.80 -10.40 3.25
C SER A 44 -4.50 -11.15 3.53
N ALA A 45 -4.55 -12.49 3.63
CA ALA A 45 -3.37 -13.31 3.85
C ALA A 45 -2.43 -13.29 2.63
N MET A 46 -2.99 -13.31 1.42
CA MET A 46 -2.23 -13.23 0.18
C MET A 46 -1.48 -11.89 0.06
N THR A 47 -2.18 -10.77 0.25
CA THR A 47 -1.59 -9.43 0.14
C THR A 47 -0.54 -9.17 1.22
N GLN A 48 -0.81 -9.58 2.46
CA GLN A 48 0.14 -9.45 3.57
C GLN A 48 1.38 -10.32 3.37
N SER A 49 1.23 -11.55 2.87
CA SER A 49 2.38 -12.43 2.60
C SER A 49 3.34 -11.77 1.60
N GLY A 50 2.82 -11.18 0.52
CA GLY A 50 3.63 -10.39 -0.42
C GLY A 50 4.30 -9.19 0.24
N GLY A 51 3.54 -8.42 1.03
CA GLY A 51 4.06 -7.26 1.76
C GLY A 51 5.17 -7.60 2.74
N TYR A 52 5.06 -8.71 3.48
CA TYR A 52 6.08 -9.15 4.42
C TYR A 52 7.34 -9.67 3.75
N ILE A 53 7.23 -10.37 2.61
CA ILE A 53 8.40 -10.77 1.81
C ILE A 53 9.16 -9.52 1.35
N LEU A 54 8.45 -8.52 0.81
CA LEU A 54 9.06 -7.25 0.43
C LEU A 54 9.67 -6.51 1.63
N GLY A 55 8.99 -6.52 2.78
CA GLY A 55 9.46 -5.91 4.03
C GLY A 55 10.73 -6.57 4.58
N ALA A 56 10.89 -7.89 4.40
CA ALA A 56 12.09 -8.61 4.78
C ALA A 56 13.26 -8.36 3.80
N LEU A 57 12.97 -8.24 2.50
CA LEU A 57 13.98 -7.97 1.48
C LEU A 57 14.46 -6.50 1.47
N GLY A 58 13.60 -5.56 1.89
CA GLY A 58 13.91 -4.13 1.91
C GLY A 58 15.22 -3.79 2.64
N PRO A 59 15.40 -4.19 3.92
CA PRO A 59 16.64 -3.96 4.66
C PRO A 59 17.87 -4.59 4.02
N LEU A 60 17.74 -5.78 3.41
CA LEU A 60 18.86 -6.44 2.71
C LEU A 60 19.28 -5.64 1.48
N ALA A 61 18.33 -5.16 0.68
CA ALA A 61 18.61 -4.32 -0.48
C ALA A 61 19.24 -2.98 -0.09
N ILE A 62 18.74 -2.34 0.98
CA ILE A 62 19.28 -1.09 1.51
C ILE A 62 20.71 -1.30 2.03
N GLY A 63 20.95 -2.36 2.80
CA GLY A 63 22.26 -2.71 3.33
C GLY A 63 23.27 -2.99 2.22
N TRP A 64 22.89 -3.79 1.23
CA TRP A 64 23.76 -4.07 0.09
C TRP A 64 24.10 -2.81 -0.72
N LEU A 65 23.12 -1.92 -0.93
CA LEU A 65 23.35 -0.64 -1.60
C LEU A 65 24.30 0.24 -0.79
N HIS A 66 24.12 0.28 0.53
CA HIS A 66 25.02 1.00 1.43
C HIS A 66 26.46 0.44 1.36
N ASP A 67 26.64 -0.88 1.33
CA ASP A 67 27.96 -1.50 1.26
C ASP A 67 28.71 -1.14 -0.03
N LEU A 68 28.00 -0.95 -1.13
CA LEU A 68 28.58 -0.54 -2.41
C LEU A 68 28.95 0.94 -2.46
N THR A 69 28.18 1.80 -1.79
CA THR A 69 28.30 3.25 -1.94
C THR A 69 28.92 3.97 -0.74
N GLY A 70 29.00 3.28 0.40
CA GLY A 70 29.43 3.83 1.69
C GLY A 70 28.46 4.87 2.26
N SER A 71 27.23 5.00 1.75
CA SER A 71 26.28 6.02 2.19
C SER A 71 24.81 5.62 2.02
N PHE A 72 23.98 5.94 3.02
CA PHE A 72 22.53 5.73 2.95
C PHE A 72 21.79 6.72 2.04
N VAL A 73 22.47 7.76 1.55
CA VAL A 73 21.84 8.78 0.70
C VAL A 73 21.27 8.17 -0.58
N GLN A 74 21.99 7.26 -1.25
CA GLN A 74 21.43 6.58 -2.44
C GLN A 74 20.25 5.66 -2.08
N ALA A 75 20.26 5.02 -0.91
CA ALA A 75 19.14 4.21 -0.47
C ALA A 75 17.88 5.05 -0.24
N PHE A 76 18.00 6.26 0.34
CA PHE A 76 16.87 7.17 0.47
C PHE A 76 16.30 7.62 -0.87
N TYR A 77 17.16 7.90 -1.87
CA TYR A 77 16.68 8.18 -3.22
C TYR A 77 15.96 6.99 -3.85
N GLY A 78 16.49 5.77 -3.68
CA GLY A 78 15.84 4.55 -4.14
C GLY A 78 14.45 4.36 -3.51
N LEU A 79 14.34 4.54 -2.20
CA LEU A 79 13.07 4.48 -1.47
C LEU A 79 12.08 5.55 -1.93
N ALA A 80 12.55 6.79 -2.16
CA ALA A 80 11.72 7.86 -2.71
C ALA A 80 11.17 7.50 -4.10
N ILE A 81 11.99 6.92 -4.98
CA ILE A 81 11.54 6.43 -6.30
C ILE A 81 10.47 5.34 -6.15
N ILE A 82 10.67 4.38 -5.24
CA ILE A 82 9.69 3.31 -4.98
C ILE A 82 8.35 3.92 -4.51
N ILE A 83 8.38 4.90 -3.62
CA ILE A 83 7.16 5.58 -3.15
C ILE A 83 6.44 6.27 -4.32
N VAL A 84 7.16 6.99 -5.18
CA VAL A 84 6.56 7.63 -6.36
C VAL A 84 5.94 6.61 -7.30
N LEU A 85 6.61 5.47 -7.54
CA LEU A 85 6.06 4.39 -8.36
C LEU A 85 4.79 3.79 -7.74
N GLN A 86 4.75 3.58 -6.42
CA GLN A 86 3.55 3.10 -5.71
C GLN A 86 2.37 4.07 -5.90
N ILE A 87 2.63 5.37 -5.77
CA ILE A 87 1.61 6.42 -6.00
C ILE A 87 1.09 6.35 -7.43
N ILE A 88 1.97 6.23 -8.44
CA ILE A 88 1.57 6.11 -9.85
C ILE A 88 0.69 4.87 -10.07
N VAL A 89 1.08 3.73 -9.49
CA VAL A 89 0.30 2.48 -9.59
C VAL A 89 -1.09 2.66 -8.98
N GLN A 90 -1.20 3.31 -7.81
CA GLN A 90 -2.49 3.58 -7.16
C GLN A 90 -3.41 4.45 -8.04
N PHE A 91 -2.86 5.49 -8.68
CA PHE A 91 -3.62 6.30 -9.63
C PHE A 91 -4.02 5.51 -10.89
N ALA A 92 -3.15 4.63 -11.39
CA ALA A 92 -3.41 3.84 -12.60
C ALA A 92 -4.48 2.76 -12.40
N ILE A 93 -4.60 2.20 -11.19
CA ILE A 93 -5.56 1.12 -10.89
C ILE A 93 -7.03 1.60 -10.88
N GLY A 94 -7.29 2.91 -10.68
CA GLY A 94 -8.54 3.63 -11.01
C GLY A 94 -9.89 2.89 -10.80
N ASN A 95 -10.65 3.30 -9.77
CA ASN A 95 -11.99 2.79 -9.38
C ASN A 95 -12.89 2.30 -10.53
N LYS A 96 -12.95 0.98 -10.74
CA LYS A 96 -14.03 0.34 -11.51
C LYS A 96 -15.09 -0.21 -10.58
N LYS A 97 -15.89 0.66 -9.95
CA LYS A 97 -17.12 0.21 -9.28
C LYS A 97 -18.11 -0.24 -10.35
N LYS A 98 -18.37 -1.55 -10.46
CA LYS A 98 -19.55 -2.05 -11.15
C LYS A 98 -20.76 -1.75 -10.25
N LEU A 99 -21.61 -0.82 -10.68
CA LEU A 99 -22.93 -0.62 -10.10
C LEU A 99 -23.68 -1.95 -10.18
N LYS A 100 -23.94 -2.60 -9.04
CA LYS A 100 -24.98 -3.63 -8.94
C LYS A 100 -26.30 -2.89 -9.11
N VAL A 101 -26.84 -2.90 -10.32
CA VAL A 101 -28.22 -2.51 -10.57
C VAL A 101 -29.08 -3.54 -9.84
N VAL A 102 -29.74 -3.11 -8.77
CA VAL A 102 -30.78 -3.90 -8.10
C VAL A 102 -32.05 -3.69 -8.92
N ASP A 103 -32.34 -4.61 -9.83
CA ASP A 103 -33.58 -4.60 -10.61
C ASP A 103 -34.77 -4.91 -9.69
N HIS A 104 -35.42 -3.87 -9.18
CA HIS A 104 -36.67 -3.96 -8.41
C HIS A 104 -37.92 -4.26 -9.27
N GLU A 105 -37.78 -4.70 -10.53
CA GLU A 105 -38.92 -4.87 -11.45
C GLU A 105 -39.65 -6.24 -11.33
N GLN A 106 -39.19 -7.13 -10.44
CA GLN A 106 -39.84 -8.45 -10.28
C GLN A 106 -40.84 -8.55 -9.11
N GLU A 107 -40.90 -7.56 -8.22
CA GLU A 107 -41.82 -7.58 -7.08
C GLU A 107 -43.25 -7.08 -7.44
N PHE A 108 -43.40 -6.32 -8.53
CA PHE A 108 -44.70 -5.73 -8.94
C PHE A 108 -45.51 -6.56 -9.95
N LYS A 109 -44.96 -7.67 -10.47
CA LYS A 109 -45.67 -8.56 -11.43
C LYS A 109 -46.39 -9.74 -10.78
N GLY A 110 -46.33 -9.84 -9.46
CA GLY A 110 -46.99 -10.89 -8.67
C GLY A 110 -48.27 -10.46 -7.95
N MET A 111 -48.71 -9.20 -8.14
CA MET A 111 -50.03 -8.69 -7.72
C MET A 111 -50.98 -8.68 -8.92
#